data_AF-A0A8X6INM0-F1
#
_entry.id   AF-A0A8X6INM0-F1
#
_cell.length_a   1.000
_cell.length_b   1.000
_cell.length_c   1.000
_cell.angle_alpha   90.00
_cell.angle_beta   90.00
_cell.angle_gamma   90.00
#
_symmetry.space_group_name_H-M   'P 1'
#
loop_
_entity.id
_entity.type
_entity.pdbx_description
1 polymer ?
#
loop_
_entity_poly.entity_id
_entity_poly.type
_entity_poly.pdbx_seq_one_letter_code
_entity_poly.pdbx_strand_id
1 'polypeptide(L)'
;MEAEPPQFVGPPCGQYGAHTFYRGFRYTKNGKTRDINLGEFFFVRMSAEEDPCIGELQLLCSSRNNELQLSALRLYFLPEQTPDGRLSHHGEDEVLVASDRVVLKLDDLVSWITDEVEWNHGIIAPYVEKPISTSVKKEEAGEPQNDSNNNDTSSAPPTSPAKENSEAVEEDQKKIIEVKQENSQETKEGKSNL
;
A
#
# COMPACT_ATOMS: atom_id res chain seq x y z
N MET A 1 18.89 11.16 -15.69
CA MET A 1 17.84 11.89 -14.94
C MET A 1 17.59 11.04 -13.72
N GLU A 2 17.98 11.51 -12.54
CA GLU A 2 17.77 10.75 -11.30
C GLU A 2 16.28 10.68 -11.00
N ALA A 3 15.80 9.51 -10.57
CA ALA A 3 14.42 9.34 -10.16
C ALA A 3 14.20 10.05 -8.82
N GLU A 4 13.13 10.82 -8.71
CA GLU A 4 12.73 11.43 -7.43
C GLU A 4 12.44 10.33 -6.40
N PRO A 5 12.92 10.47 -5.15
CA PRO A 5 12.67 9.49 -4.12
C PRO A 5 11.17 9.41 -3.78
N PRO A 6 10.65 8.23 -3.41
CA PRO A 6 9.27 8.08 -2.99
C PRO A 6 8.96 8.88 -1.73
N GLN A 7 7.75 9.42 -1.65
CA GLN A 7 7.31 10.31 -0.58
C GLN A 7 6.02 9.81 0.04
N PHE A 8 5.88 9.91 1.37
CA PHE A 8 4.60 9.59 2.01
C PHE A 8 3.51 10.56 1.60
N VAL A 9 2.28 10.04 1.45
CA VAL A 9 1.10 10.83 1.08
C VAL A 9 0.24 11.01 2.32
N GLY A 10 -0.06 12.28 2.62
CA GLY A 10 -0.90 12.67 3.74
C GLY A 10 -0.17 12.70 5.09
N PRO A 11 -0.88 13.09 6.16
CA PRO A 11 -0.31 13.13 7.50
C PRO A 11 -0.04 11.70 8.04
N PRO A 12 0.85 11.55 9.03
CA PRO A 12 0.97 10.32 9.78
C PRO A 12 -0.38 9.86 10.33
N CYS A 13 -0.67 8.56 10.25
CA CYS A 13 -1.91 7.97 10.77
C CYS A 13 -1.73 7.23 12.09
N GLY A 14 -0.49 7.08 12.57
CA GLY A 14 -0.18 6.44 13.84
C GLY A 14 1.30 6.51 14.18
N GLN A 15 1.62 6.25 15.44
CA GLN A 15 2.98 6.12 15.93
C GLN A 15 3.03 5.00 16.95
N TYR A 16 4.02 4.12 16.82
CA TYR A 16 4.26 3.04 17.77
C TYR A 16 5.76 2.86 17.97
N GLY A 17 6.21 3.03 19.21
CA GLY A 17 7.64 3.06 19.53
C GLY A 17 8.40 4.11 18.69
N ALA A 18 9.43 3.66 17.98
CA ALA A 18 10.26 4.51 17.12
C ALA A 18 9.75 4.61 15.68
N HIS A 19 8.53 4.14 15.38
CA HIS A 19 7.98 4.11 14.03
C HIS A 19 6.76 5.02 13.87
N THR A 20 6.73 5.74 12.76
CA THR A 20 5.62 6.59 12.33
C THR A 20 4.97 5.97 11.09
N PHE A 21 3.65 5.81 11.10
CA PHE A 21 2.90 5.06 10.09
C PHE A 21 2.13 5.99 9.15
N TYR A 22 2.00 5.57 7.90
CA TYR A 22 1.36 6.34 6.82
C TYR A 22 0.36 5.50 6.04
N ARG A 23 -0.59 6.15 5.37
CA ARG A 23 -1.65 5.49 4.61
C ARG A 23 -1.31 5.21 3.15
N GLY A 24 -0.27 5.85 2.63
CA GLY A 24 0.16 5.68 1.25
C GLY A 24 1.45 6.42 0.95
N PHE A 25 2.01 6.13 -0.21
CA PHE A 25 3.18 6.81 -0.74
C PHE A 25 2.97 7.16 -2.22
N ARG A 26 3.76 8.11 -2.68
CA ARG A 26 3.86 8.56 -4.06
C ARG A 26 5.23 8.23 -4.59
N TYR A 27 5.30 7.75 -5.83
CA TYR A 27 6.55 7.58 -6.54
C TYR A 27 6.40 8.05 -7.99
N THR A 28 7.54 8.31 -8.65
CA THR A 28 7.58 8.62 -10.08
C THR A 28 8.47 7.60 -10.79
N LYS A 29 7.91 6.88 -11.76
CA LYS A 29 8.62 5.89 -12.59
C LYS A 29 8.23 6.08 -14.05
N ASN A 30 9.19 6.05 -14.95
CA ASN A 30 8.97 6.22 -16.40
C ASN A 30 8.15 7.48 -16.76
N GLY A 31 8.36 8.58 -16.03
CA GLY A 31 7.64 9.85 -16.22
C GLY A 31 6.19 9.87 -15.73
N LYS A 32 5.71 8.79 -15.09
CA LYS A 32 4.38 8.71 -14.50
C LYS A 32 4.48 8.75 -12.98
N THR A 33 3.68 9.61 -12.36
CA THR A 33 3.52 9.68 -10.91
C THR A 33 2.32 8.84 -10.48
N ARG A 34 2.49 8.01 -9.46
CA ARG A 34 1.44 7.14 -8.91
C ARG A 34 1.43 7.24 -7.39
N ASP A 35 0.22 7.24 -6.84
CA ASP A 35 -0.03 7.13 -5.41
C ASP A 35 -0.51 5.71 -5.12
N ILE A 36 0.11 5.04 -4.15
CA ILE A 36 -0.27 3.69 -3.70
C ILE A 36 -0.67 3.76 -2.24
N ASN A 37 -1.84 3.21 -1.92
CA ASN A 37 -2.38 3.21 -0.56
C ASN A 37 -2.30 1.82 0.10
N LEU A 38 -2.41 1.77 1.42
CA LEU A 38 -2.55 0.51 2.15
C LEU A 38 -3.77 -0.28 1.63
N GLY A 39 -3.60 -1.58 1.47
CA GLY A 39 -4.60 -2.50 0.88
C GLY A 39 -4.71 -2.43 -0.63
N GLU A 40 -3.93 -1.57 -1.31
CA GLU A 40 -3.91 -1.50 -2.75
C GLU A 40 -3.05 -2.63 -3.34
N PHE A 41 -3.53 -3.20 -4.44
CA PHE A 41 -2.88 -4.28 -5.19
C PHE A 41 -2.20 -3.70 -6.43
N PHE A 42 -1.00 -4.18 -6.72
CA PHE A 42 -0.22 -3.80 -7.89
C PHE A 42 0.73 -4.91 -8.29
N PHE A 43 1.21 -4.88 -9.53
CA PHE A 43 2.17 -5.87 -9.99
C PHE A 43 3.58 -5.55 -9.50
N VAL A 44 4.27 -6.61 -9.09
CA VAL A 44 5.67 -6.56 -8.66
C VAL A 44 6.47 -7.60 -9.41
N ARG A 45 7.74 -7.29 -9.67
CA ARG A 45 8.70 -8.19 -10.28
C ARG A 45 10.02 -8.09 -9.51
N MET A 46 10.42 -9.19 -8.88
CA MET A 46 11.58 -9.22 -7.98
C MET A 46 12.91 -9.24 -8.74
N SER A 47 12.94 -9.87 -9.93
CA SER A 47 14.07 -9.89 -10.86
C SER A 47 13.58 -9.86 -12.32
N ALA A 48 14.43 -9.45 -13.27
CA ALA A 48 14.02 -9.33 -14.67
C ALA A 48 13.65 -10.69 -15.30
N GLU A 49 14.24 -11.76 -14.77
CA GLU A 49 14.08 -13.14 -15.19
C GLU A 49 12.85 -13.83 -14.62
N GLU A 50 12.20 -13.24 -13.62
CA GLU A 50 11.00 -13.77 -12.99
C GLU A 50 9.72 -13.18 -13.57
N ASP A 51 8.68 -14.02 -13.62
CA ASP A 51 7.34 -13.57 -13.95
C ASP A 51 6.81 -12.63 -12.86
N PRO A 52 6.09 -11.56 -13.23
CA PRO A 52 5.48 -10.66 -12.27
C PRO A 52 4.44 -11.41 -11.42
N CYS A 53 4.33 -10.99 -10.17
CA CYS A 53 3.28 -11.44 -9.25
C CYS A 53 2.51 -10.23 -8.71
N ILE A 54 1.48 -10.47 -7.91
CA ILE A 54 0.68 -9.38 -7.33
C ILE A 54 1.17 -9.11 -5.91
N GLY A 55 1.46 -7.84 -5.62
CA GLY A 55 1.74 -7.35 -4.27
C GLY A 55 0.57 -6.56 -3.72
N GLU A 56 0.26 -6.77 -2.45
CA GLU A 56 -0.67 -5.94 -1.67
C GLU A 56 0.12 -5.18 -0.61
N LEU A 57 -0.01 -3.85 -0.59
CA LEU A 57 0.66 -3.04 0.43
C LEU A 57 -0.01 -3.22 1.79
N GLN A 58 0.66 -3.88 2.72
CA GLN A 58 0.13 -4.13 4.08
C GLN A 58 0.49 -3.03 5.07
N LEU A 59 1.68 -2.45 4.94
CA LEU A 59 2.21 -1.51 5.92
C LEU A 59 3.19 -0.52 5.29
N LEU A 60 3.23 0.69 5.84
CA LEU A 60 4.12 1.76 5.43
C LEU A 60 4.54 2.58 6.65
N CYS A 61 5.84 2.68 6.92
CA CYS A 61 6.34 3.43 8.05
C CYS A 61 7.70 4.09 7.81
N SER A 62 8.03 5.08 8.62
CA SER A 62 9.38 5.60 8.77
C SER A 62 9.93 5.35 10.17
N SER A 63 11.26 5.35 10.30
CA SER A 63 11.92 5.46 11.61
C SER A 63 11.80 6.89 12.17
N ARG A 64 12.00 7.04 13.49
CA ARG A 64 11.91 8.31 14.24
C ARG A 64 12.70 9.47 13.61
N ASN A 65 13.79 9.17 12.90
CA ASN A 65 14.66 10.15 12.27
C ASN A 65 14.45 10.26 10.75
N ASN A 66 13.45 9.56 10.20
CA ASN A 66 13.22 9.36 8.77
C ASN A 66 14.42 8.78 8.01
N GLU A 67 15.35 8.11 8.72
CA GLU A 67 16.53 7.47 8.12
C GLU A 67 16.16 6.24 7.29
N LEU A 68 15.02 5.62 7.60
CA LEU A 68 14.56 4.41 6.92
C LEU A 68 13.06 4.48 6.68
N GLN A 69 12.67 4.39 5.41
CA GLN A 69 11.29 4.21 4.98
C GLN A 69 11.10 2.74 4.63
N LEU A 70 10.10 2.10 5.24
CA LEU A 70 9.83 0.68 5.11
C LEU A 70 8.41 0.44 4.60
N SER A 71 8.29 -0.60 3.79
CA SER A 71 7.02 -1.13 3.32
C SER A 71 6.95 -2.63 3.62
N ALA A 72 5.76 -3.12 4.00
CA ALA A 72 5.48 -4.55 4.06
C ALA A 72 4.45 -4.92 3.00
N LEU A 73 4.67 -6.04 2.32
CA LEU A 73 3.80 -6.57 1.28
C LEU A 73 3.37 -7.99 1.61
N ARG A 74 2.16 -8.31 1.14
CA ARG A 74 1.72 -9.68 0.95
C ARG A 74 1.77 -10.00 -0.54
N LEU A 75 2.38 -11.13 -0.90
CA LEU A 75 2.54 -11.53 -2.30
C LEU A 75 1.54 -12.61 -2.67
N TYR A 76 1.03 -12.51 -3.89
CA TYR A 76 0.08 -13.44 -4.48
C TYR A 76 0.63 -13.91 -5.83
N PHE A 77 0.61 -15.21 -6.04
CA PHE A 77 1.20 -15.90 -7.19
C PHE A 77 0.13 -16.71 -7.91
N LEU A 78 0.28 -16.86 -9.21
CA LEU A 78 -0.47 -17.87 -9.95
C LEU A 78 -0.05 -19.27 -9.48
N PRO A 79 -0.97 -20.25 -9.48
CA PRO A 79 -0.63 -21.65 -9.26
C PRO A 79 0.53 -22.14 -10.14
N GLU A 80 0.62 -21.66 -11.39
CA GLU A 80 1.71 -21.93 -12.34
C GLU A 80 3.09 -21.52 -11.83
N GLN A 81 3.16 -20.51 -10.96
CA GLN A 81 4.41 -19.99 -10.40
C GLN A 81 4.88 -20.82 -9.19
N THR A 82 4.12 -21.82 -8.77
CA THR A 82 4.53 -22.74 -7.71
C THR A 82 5.29 -23.95 -8.27
N PRO A 83 6.17 -24.60 -7.49
CA PRO A 83 6.85 -25.81 -7.94
C PRO A 83 5.92 -26.95 -8.36
N ASP A 84 4.72 -27.03 -7.75
CA ASP A 84 3.71 -28.03 -8.07
C ASP A 84 2.85 -27.65 -9.30
N GLY A 85 2.94 -26.40 -9.75
CA GLY A 85 2.14 -25.85 -10.83
C GLY A 85 0.64 -25.83 -10.54
N ARG A 86 -0.17 -25.62 -11.59
CA ARG A 86 -1.63 -25.66 -11.46
C ARG A 86 -2.13 -27.09 -11.30
N LEU A 87 -2.84 -27.35 -10.20
CA LEU A 87 -3.55 -28.59 -9.92
C LEU A 87 -5.02 -28.52 -10.37
N SER A 88 -5.64 -29.68 -10.56
CA SER A 88 -7.01 -29.80 -11.10
C SER A 88 -8.12 -29.23 -10.21
N HIS A 89 -7.81 -28.93 -8.94
CA HIS A 89 -8.77 -28.36 -8.00
C HIS A 89 -8.71 -26.83 -7.94
N HIS A 90 -7.71 -26.20 -8.57
CA HIS A 90 -7.63 -24.75 -8.60
C HIS A 90 -8.68 -24.16 -9.55
N GLY A 91 -9.27 -23.04 -9.16
CA GLY A 91 -10.17 -22.26 -10.01
C GLY A 91 -9.42 -21.50 -11.11
N GLU A 92 -10.11 -21.15 -12.20
CA GLU A 92 -9.53 -20.46 -13.38
C GLU A 92 -8.72 -19.22 -12.99
N ASP A 93 -9.32 -18.32 -12.21
CA ASP A 93 -8.72 -17.04 -11.79
C ASP A 93 -8.12 -17.09 -10.38
N GLU A 94 -7.84 -18.30 -9.88
CA GLU A 94 -7.28 -18.47 -8.54
C GLU A 94 -5.85 -17.94 -8.44
N VAL A 95 -5.55 -17.26 -7.34
CA VAL A 95 -4.20 -16.85 -6.94
C VAL A 95 -3.90 -17.40 -5.55
N LEU A 96 -2.66 -17.84 -5.37
CA LEU A 96 -2.15 -18.39 -4.12
C LEU A 96 -1.39 -17.31 -3.37
N VAL A 97 -1.66 -17.20 -2.08
CA VAL A 97 -1.02 -16.20 -1.23
C VAL A 97 0.20 -16.78 -0.54
N ALA A 98 1.30 -16.04 -0.54
CA ALA A 98 2.44 -16.37 0.30
C ALA A 98 2.04 -16.19 1.78
N SER A 99 2.40 -17.18 2.60
CA SER A 99 2.16 -17.13 4.05
C SER A 99 2.92 -15.99 4.70
N ASP A 100 4.14 -15.75 4.24
CA ASP A 100 5.04 -14.75 4.81
C ASP A 100 4.91 -13.40 4.10
N ARG A 101 5.21 -12.36 4.87
CA ARG A 101 5.24 -10.99 4.38
C ARG A 101 6.65 -10.61 3.98
N VAL A 102 6.76 -9.87 2.89
CA VAL A 102 8.04 -9.31 2.46
C VAL A 102 8.15 -7.90 2.99
N VAL A 103 9.26 -7.56 3.64
CA VAL A 103 9.52 -6.21 4.14
C VAL A 103 10.73 -5.63 3.43
N LEU A 104 10.53 -4.49 2.76
CA LEU A 104 11.53 -3.82 1.93
C LEU A 104 11.71 -2.37 2.37
N LYS A 105 12.82 -1.77 1.92
CA LYS A 105 12.88 -0.31 1.85
C LYS A 105 11.91 0.18 0.80
N LEU A 106 11.38 1.39 1.01
CA LEU A 106 10.41 1.96 0.08
C LEU A 106 11.01 2.16 -1.31
N ASP A 107 12.29 2.55 -1.40
CA ASP A 107 13.02 2.66 -2.67
C ASP A 107 13.11 1.33 -3.42
N ASP A 108 13.43 0.25 -2.70
CA ASP A 108 13.55 -1.09 -3.27
C ASP A 108 12.18 -1.57 -3.77
N LEU A 109 11.10 -1.29 -3.03
CA LEU A 109 9.75 -1.58 -3.51
C LEU A 109 9.43 -0.87 -4.83
N VAL A 110 9.75 0.42 -4.96
CA VAL A 110 9.53 1.17 -6.23
C VAL A 110 10.28 0.54 -7.40
N SER A 111 11.46 -0.04 -7.14
CA SER A 111 12.20 -0.79 -8.15
C SER A 111 11.45 -2.03 -8.63
N TRP A 112 10.76 -2.74 -7.71
CA TRP A 112 9.97 -3.95 -8.00
C TRP A 112 8.64 -3.67 -8.69
N ILE A 113 7.99 -2.53 -8.45
CA ILE A 113 6.69 -2.22 -9.09
C ILE A 113 6.85 -2.19 -10.61
N THR A 114 6.00 -2.90 -11.35
CA THR A 114 6.08 -2.92 -12.81
C THR A 114 4.70 -2.77 -13.45
N ASP A 115 4.65 -2.02 -14.55
CA ASP A 115 3.47 -1.94 -15.44
C ASP A 115 3.64 -2.88 -16.66
N GLU A 116 4.83 -3.45 -16.87
CA GLU A 116 5.16 -4.34 -17.98
C GLU A 116 4.80 -5.78 -17.60
N VAL A 117 3.52 -6.09 -17.77
CA VAL A 117 2.93 -7.36 -17.36
C VAL A 117 1.96 -7.87 -18.42
N GLU A 118 2.19 -9.11 -18.87
CA GLU A 118 1.20 -9.88 -19.62
C GLU A 118 0.37 -10.70 -18.62
N TRP A 119 -0.65 -10.07 -18.02
CA TRP A 119 -1.57 -10.73 -17.09
C TRP A 119 -2.90 -11.00 -17.79
N ASN A 120 -3.11 -12.26 -18.16
CA ASN A 120 -4.30 -12.74 -18.88
C ASN A 120 -5.31 -13.47 -17.98
N HIS A 121 -5.21 -13.30 -16.66
CA HIS A 121 -6.11 -13.94 -15.68
C HIS A 121 -7.05 -12.90 -15.05
N GLY A 122 -8.23 -13.33 -14.65
CA GLY A 122 -9.25 -12.48 -14.03
C GLY A 122 -10.10 -11.70 -15.03
N ILE A 123 -11.16 -11.11 -14.51
CA ILE A 123 -12.10 -10.30 -15.29
C ILE A 123 -11.61 -8.86 -15.32
N ILE A 124 -11.51 -8.28 -16.51
CA ILE A 124 -11.18 -6.86 -16.69
C ILE A 124 -12.30 -6.02 -16.05
N ALA A 125 -11.97 -5.30 -14.98
CA ALA A 125 -12.87 -4.33 -14.40
C ALA A 125 -12.92 -3.06 -15.29
N PRO A 126 -14.11 -2.49 -15.56
CA PRO A 126 -14.19 -1.21 -16.25
C PRO A 126 -13.54 -0.12 -15.38
N TYR A 127 -12.40 0.40 -15.83
CA TYR A 127 -11.73 1.51 -15.16
C TYR A 127 -12.50 2.81 -15.42
N VAL A 128 -13.01 3.45 -14.36
CA VAL A 128 -13.56 4.80 -14.43
C VAL A 128 -12.47 5.76 -14.00
N GLU A 129 -11.90 6.50 -14.95
CA GLU A 129 -11.00 7.61 -14.64
C GLU A 129 -11.72 8.60 -13.73
N LYS A 130 -11.23 8.76 -12.50
CA LYS A 130 -11.70 9.83 -11.62
C LYS A 130 -11.15 11.14 -12.16
N PRO A 131 -12.00 12.10 -12.59
CA PRO A 131 -11.50 13.38 -13.07
C PRO A 131 -10.75 14.08 -11.93
N ILE A 132 -9.51 14.48 -12.21
CA ILE A 132 -8.68 15.27 -11.30
C ILE A 132 -9.39 16.62 -11.10
N SER A 133 -10.00 16.83 -9.93
CA SER A 133 -10.60 18.12 -9.58
C SER A 133 -9.49 19.12 -9.22
N THR A 134 -8.94 19.80 -10.22
CA THR A 134 -8.12 21.00 -9.99
C THR A 134 -9.02 22.13 -9.47
N SER A 135 -9.24 22.16 -8.16
CA SER A 135 -9.92 23.27 -7.49
C SER A 135 -8.92 24.38 -7.20
N VAL A 136 -8.59 25.19 -8.22
CA VAL A 136 -7.97 26.50 -7.99
C VAL A 136 -9.08 27.43 -7.50
N LYS A 137 -9.21 27.62 -6.18
CA LYS A 137 -10.01 28.71 -5.62
C LYS A 137 -9.13 29.95 -5.52
N LYS A 138 -9.37 30.91 -6.40
CA LYS A 138 -8.91 32.30 -6.27
C LYS A 138 -9.91 33.01 -5.37
N GLU A 139 -9.44 33.54 -4.25
CA GLU A 139 -10.19 34.48 -3.40
C GLU A 139 -10.36 35.81 -4.14
N GLU A 140 -11.60 36.29 -4.26
CA GLU A 140 -11.88 37.73 -4.31
C GLU A 140 -13.29 37.98 -3.75
N ALA A 141 -13.37 38.95 -2.85
CA ALA A 141 -14.50 39.23 -1.96
C ALA A 141 -15.63 40.02 -2.64
N GLY A 142 -16.87 39.79 -2.17
CA GLY A 142 -18.01 40.67 -2.44
C GLY A 142 -19.37 40.01 -2.17
N GLU A 143 -19.93 40.20 -0.98
CA GLU A 143 -21.36 40.02 -0.63
C GLU A 143 -22.07 41.39 -0.64
N PRO A 144 -23.41 41.51 -0.51
CA PRO A 144 -24.48 40.50 -0.65
C PRO A 144 -25.69 41.02 -1.48
N GLN A 145 -26.61 40.13 -1.88
CA GLN A 145 -28.05 40.47 -1.88
C GLN A 145 -28.95 39.22 -1.90
N ASN A 146 -29.98 39.29 -1.03
CA ASN A 146 -31.05 38.34 -0.77
C ASN A 146 -31.87 37.93 -2.00
N ASP A 147 -32.39 36.71 -2.01
CA ASP A 147 -33.85 36.49 -1.92
C ASP A 147 -34.21 35.05 -1.53
N SER A 148 -35.21 34.99 -0.65
CA SER A 148 -35.83 33.80 -0.06
C SER A 148 -36.47 32.87 -1.08
N ASN A 149 -36.49 31.57 -0.80
CA ASN A 149 -37.73 30.77 -0.84
C ASN A 149 -37.56 29.39 -0.19
N ASN A 150 -38.48 29.09 0.72
CA ASN A 150 -38.64 27.85 1.47
C ASN A 150 -39.29 26.75 0.62
N ASN A 151 -38.92 25.50 0.85
CA ASN A 151 -39.89 24.43 1.06
C ASN A 151 -39.34 23.30 1.94
N ASP A 152 -40.15 22.94 2.93
CA ASP A 152 -40.02 21.80 3.83
C ASP A 152 -39.98 20.47 3.07
N THR A 153 -39.24 19.48 3.61
CA THR A 153 -39.77 18.12 3.89
C THR A 153 -38.79 17.35 4.78
N SER A 154 -39.30 16.89 5.91
CA SER A 154 -38.63 16.03 6.90
C SER A 154 -38.30 14.64 6.35
N SER A 155 -37.14 14.08 6.71
CA SER A 155 -36.96 12.65 6.97
C SER A 155 -35.70 12.40 7.80
N ALA A 156 -35.85 11.57 8.83
CA ALA A 156 -34.92 11.26 9.91
C ALA A 156 -33.65 10.48 9.45
N PRO A 157 -32.60 10.36 10.29
CA PRO A 157 -31.29 9.86 9.87
C PRO A 157 -31.21 8.32 9.91
N PRO A 158 -30.37 7.67 9.08
CA PRO A 158 -29.95 6.31 9.35
C PRO A 158 -28.74 6.29 10.28
N THR A 159 -28.92 5.57 11.39
CA THR A 159 -27.95 5.19 12.41
C THR A 159 -26.85 4.29 11.84
N SER A 160 -25.59 4.62 12.10
CA SER A 160 -24.44 3.74 11.88
C SER A 160 -24.33 2.66 12.97
N PRO A 161 -23.96 1.40 12.65
CA PRO A 161 -23.22 0.53 13.55
C PRO A 161 -21.71 0.56 13.18
N ALA A 162 -20.87 0.97 14.13
CA ALA A 162 -19.91 0.12 14.87
C ALA A 162 -18.78 -0.45 13.97
N LYS A 163 -17.56 0.10 14.03
CA LYS A 163 -16.49 -0.22 15.01
C LYS A 163 -16.27 -1.73 15.14
N GLU A 164 -15.55 -2.33 14.20
CA GLU A 164 -14.82 -3.59 14.43
C GLU A 164 -13.76 -3.77 13.34
N ASN A 165 -12.60 -3.10 13.47
CA ASN A 165 -11.38 -3.56 12.78
C ASN A 165 -10.05 -2.93 13.25
N SER A 166 -10.00 -2.27 14.42
CA SER A 166 -8.78 -1.60 14.88
C SER A 166 -7.79 -2.52 15.59
N GLU A 167 -8.25 -3.57 16.27
CA GLU A 167 -7.38 -4.46 17.06
C GLU A 167 -6.58 -5.44 16.19
N ALA A 168 -7.20 -5.99 15.13
CA ALA A 168 -6.53 -6.93 14.23
C ALA A 168 -5.35 -6.29 13.48
N VAL A 169 -5.44 -5.01 13.17
CA VAL A 169 -4.35 -4.25 12.53
C VAL A 169 -3.24 -3.93 13.54
N GLU A 170 -3.56 -3.77 14.83
CA GLU A 170 -2.58 -3.41 15.86
C GLU A 170 -1.75 -4.62 16.35
N GLU A 171 -2.38 -5.79 16.50
CA GLU A 171 -1.69 -7.01 16.95
C GLU A 171 -0.67 -7.52 15.91
N ASP A 172 -1.04 -7.38 14.65
CA ASP A 172 -0.25 -7.77 13.50
C ASP A 172 0.92 -6.79 13.23
N GLN A 173 0.75 -5.52 13.62
CA GLN A 173 1.84 -4.54 13.71
C GLN A 173 2.87 -4.88 14.79
N LYS A 174 2.45 -5.42 15.95
CA LYS A 174 3.36 -5.80 17.04
C LYS A 174 4.26 -6.98 16.64
N LYS A 175 3.71 -7.98 15.95
CA LYS A 175 4.44 -9.18 15.54
C LYS A 175 5.57 -8.90 14.53
N ILE A 176 5.37 -7.95 13.61
CA ILE A 176 6.41 -7.57 12.62
C ILE A 176 7.61 -6.86 13.29
N ILE A 177 7.36 -6.08 14.35
CA ILE A 177 8.40 -5.35 15.08
C ILE A 177 9.29 -6.32 15.87
N GLU A 178 8.69 -7.37 16.43
CA GLU A 178 9.39 -8.39 17.21
C GLU A 178 10.36 -9.23 16.35
N VAL A 179 9.92 -9.66 15.16
CA VAL A 179 10.76 -10.43 14.21
C VAL A 179 12.01 -9.65 13.76
N LYS A 180 11.94 -8.31 13.68
CA LYS A 180 13.11 -7.49 13.33
C LYS A 180 14.09 -7.29 14.49
N GLN A 181 13.65 -7.37 15.73
CA GLN A 181 14.54 -7.26 16.90
C GLN A 181 15.38 -8.53 17.08
N GLU A 182 14.81 -9.70 16.80
CA GLU A 182 15.51 -10.98 16.90
C GLU A 182 16.59 -11.14 15.82
N ASN A 183 16.28 -10.78 14.56
CA ASN A 183 17.27 -10.82 13.46
C ASN A 183 18.43 -9.81 13.59
N SER A 184 18.33 -8.80 14.45
CA SER A 184 19.42 -7.85 14.73
C SER A 184 20.33 -8.28 15.88
N GLN A 185 19.96 -9.30 16.66
CA GLN A 185 20.82 -9.86 17.70
C GLN A 185 21.72 -10.99 17.18
N GLU A 186 21.29 -11.72 16.15
CA GLU A 186 22.05 -12.87 15.64
C GLU A 186 23.28 -12.51 14.75
N THR A 187 23.48 -11.23 14.39
CA THR A 187 24.66 -10.79 13.62
C THR A 187 25.82 -10.25 14.46
N LYS A 188 25.76 -10.32 15.80
CA LYS A 188 26.81 -9.78 16.69
C LYS A 188 27.60 -10.81 17.49
N GLU A 189 27.26 -12.09 17.47
CA GLU A 189 28.06 -13.15 18.11
C GLU A 189 28.67 -14.08 17.06
N GLY A 190 29.94 -13.83 16.70
CA GLY A 190 30.65 -14.70 15.76
C GLY A 190 31.97 -14.20 15.19
N LYS A 191 32.44 -13.00 15.56
CA LYS A 191 33.82 -12.55 15.32
C LYS A 191 34.54 -12.27 16.63
N SER A 192 34.82 -13.32 17.40
CA SER A 192 36.02 -13.38 18.24
C SER A 192 36.18 -14.81 18.76
N ASN A 193 37.14 -15.55 18.21
CA ASN A 193 38.12 -16.31 18.99
C ASN A 193 39.12 -16.99 18.04
N LEU A 194 40.39 -16.56 18.21
CA LEU A 194 41.67 -17.12 17.76
C LEU A 194 41.88 -17.45 16.27
#